data_AF-A0A545SVA6-F1
#
_entry.id   AF-A0A545SVA6-F1
#
_cell.length_a   1.000
_cell.length_b   1.000
_cell.length_c   1.000
_cell.angle_alpha   90.00
_cell.angle_beta   90.00
_cell.angle_gamma   90.00
#
_symmetry.space_group_name_H-M   'P 1'
#
loop_
_entity.id
_entity.type
_entity.pdbx_description
1 polymer ?
#
loop_
_entity_poly.entity_id
_entity_poly.type
_entity_poly.pdbx_seq_one_letter_code
_entity_poly.pdbx_strand_id
1 'polypeptide(L)'
;MTKPDKTQLDDDDLELFFEAARRDAPKPSEAFLSAIMADAQTQLPNVQTKPATLQKQGWLGSILSAIGGWPAAAGLATATVAGVWIGFTQPVQLETLSGGLVLAGDYVISDASYVLEDLTPGYLGTSIFAEDEG
;
A
#
# COMPACT_ATOMS: atom_id res chain seq x y z
N MET A 1 -9.14 -32.49 24.80
CA MET A 1 -7.89 -31.82 24.36
C MET A 1 -7.59 -30.70 25.33
N THR A 2 -6.71 -30.96 26.29
CA THR A 2 -6.27 -30.02 27.33
C THR A 2 -5.33 -29.01 26.70
N LYS A 3 -5.65 -27.72 26.76
CA LYS A 3 -4.68 -26.66 26.43
C LYS A 3 -3.63 -26.66 27.56
N PRO A 4 -2.32 -26.62 27.24
CA PRO A 4 -1.30 -26.50 28.27
C PRO A 4 -1.47 -25.16 28.98
N ASP A 5 -1.53 -25.20 30.31
CA ASP A 5 -1.44 -24.01 31.16
C ASP A 5 -0.13 -23.31 30.84
N LYS A 6 -0.22 -22.07 30.35
CA LYS A 6 0.92 -21.18 30.26
C LYS A 6 1.06 -20.57 31.65
N THR A 7 1.91 -21.17 32.47
CA THR A 7 2.37 -20.56 33.73
C THR A 7 2.89 -19.17 33.38
N GLN A 8 2.11 -18.14 33.70
CA GLN A 8 2.51 -16.76 33.53
C GLN A 8 3.60 -16.51 34.58
N LEU A 9 4.84 -16.40 34.13
CA LEU A 9 5.94 -15.91 34.97
C LEU A 9 5.63 -14.46 35.31
N ASP A 10 5.63 -14.14 36.60
CA ASP A 10 5.49 -12.76 37.05
C ASP A 10 6.83 -12.01 36.95
N ASP A 11 6.80 -10.70 37.16
CA ASP A 11 7.99 -9.86 37.03
C ASP A 11 9.06 -10.20 38.08
N ASP A 12 8.65 -10.70 39.26
CA ASP A 12 9.57 -11.10 40.34
C ASP A 12 10.33 -12.39 39.98
N ASP A 13 9.65 -13.35 39.37
CA ASP A 13 10.25 -14.57 38.81
C ASP A 13 11.26 -14.22 37.71
N LEU A 14 10.93 -13.26 36.84
CA LEU A 14 11.84 -12.81 35.77
C LEU A 14 13.08 -12.09 36.33
N GLU A 15 12.92 -11.25 37.35
CA GLU A 15 14.04 -10.54 37.97
C GLU A 15 15.05 -11.53 38.56
N LEU A 16 14.61 -12.64 39.14
CA LEU A 16 15.49 -13.72 39.63
C LEU A 16 16.36 -14.31 38.51
N PHE A 17 15.77 -14.58 37.33
CA PHE A 17 16.52 -15.08 36.18
C PHE A 17 17.52 -14.05 35.63
N PHE A 18 17.16 -12.77 35.59
CA PHE A 18 18.06 -11.70 35.15
C PHE A 18 19.19 -11.41 36.14
N GLU A 19 18.94 -11.54 37.44
CA GLU A 19 19.97 -11.44 38.46
C GLU A 19 20.99 -12.59 38.33
N ALA A 20 20.51 -13.82 38.08
CA ALA A 20 21.37 -14.97 37.80
C ALA A 20 22.20 -14.76 36.52
N ALA A 21 21.58 -14.29 35.44
CA ALA A 21 22.26 -14.03 34.17
C ALA A 21 23.32 -12.91 34.26
N ARG A 22 23.10 -11.87 35.08
CA ARG A 22 24.08 -10.80 35.32
C ARG A 22 25.29 -11.29 36.11
N ARG A 23 25.09 -12.23 37.06
CA ARG A 23 26.19 -12.79 37.87
C ARG A 23 27.16 -13.62 37.04
N ASP A 24 26.65 -14.36 36.06
CA ASP A 24 27.45 -15.21 35.17
C ASP A 24 27.40 -14.72 33.73
N ALA A 25 27.70 -13.43 33.53
CA ALA A 25 27.67 -12.84 32.20
C ALA A 25 28.83 -13.41 31.35
N PRO A 26 28.53 -14.12 30.24
CA PRO A 26 29.57 -14.66 29.39
C PRO A 26 30.36 -13.52 28.76
N LYS A 27 31.68 -13.52 28.93
CA LYS A 27 32.54 -12.52 28.32
C LYS A 27 32.62 -12.79 26.81
N PRO A 28 32.22 -11.83 25.94
CA PRO A 28 32.35 -12.00 24.50
C PRO A 28 33.82 -12.15 24.11
N SER A 29 34.08 -12.94 23.07
CA SER A 29 35.44 -13.12 22.55
C SER A 29 35.93 -11.84 21.89
N GLU A 30 37.24 -11.61 21.93
CA GLU A 30 37.86 -10.43 21.32
C GLU A 30 37.63 -10.38 19.80
N ALA A 31 37.66 -11.55 19.15
CA ALA A 31 37.34 -11.69 17.72
C ALA A 31 35.90 -11.31 17.38
N PHE A 32 34.95 -11.56 18.29
CA PHE A 32 33.57 -11.17 18.09
C PHE A 32 33.40 -9.65 18.24
N LEU A 33 34.04 -9.04 19.25
CA LEU A 33 34.02 -7.59 19.42
C LEU A 33 34.66 -6.87 18.23
N SER A 34 35.77 -7.38 17.69
CA SER A 34 36.41 -6.78 16.51
C SER A 34 35.54 -6.90 15.27
N ALA A 35 34.82 -8.02 15.08
CA ALA A 35 33.86 -8.18 14.01
C ALA A 35 32.69 -7.19 14.11
N ILE A 36 32.15 -6.96 15.33
CA ILE A 36 31.11 -5.93 15.55
C ILE A 36 31.63 -4.54 15.23
N MET A 37 32.84 -4.18 15.66
CA MET A 37 33.41 -2.86 15.38
C MET A 37 33.63 -2.67 13.88
N ALA A 38 34.08 -3.71 13.17
CA ALA A 38 34.22 -3.67 11.72
C ALA A 38 32.86 -3.49 11.02
N ASP A 39 31.84 -4.25 11.42
CA ASP A 39 30.48 -4.12 10.89
C ASP A 39 29.89 -2.72 11.16
N ALA A 40 30.00 -2.23 12.38
CA ALA A 40 29.58 -0.87 12.75
C ALA A 40 30.27 0.19 11.88
N GLN A 41 31.56 0.03 11.59
CA GLN A 41 32.29 0.94 10.72
C GLN A 41 31.76 0.94 9.27
N THR A 42 31.21 -0.19 8.79
CA THR A 42 30.57 -0.25 7.46
C THR A 42 29.20 0.43 7.42
N GLN A 43 28.49 0.43 8.55
CA GLN A 43 27.15 1.01 8.68
C GLN A 43 27.17 2.47 9.11
N LEU A 44 28.33 3.00 9.52
CA LEU A 44 28.48 4.42 9.78
C LEU A 44 28.10 5.18 8.50
N PRO A 45 27.05 6.02 8.53
CA PRO A 45 26.69 6.80 7.37
C PRO A 45 27.91 7.63 7.00
N ASN A 46 28.35 7.51 5.75
CA ASN A 46 29.37 8.38 5.22
C ASN A 46 28.76 9.77 5.13
N VAL A 47 28.84 10.54 6.22
CA VAL A 47 28.52 11.95 6.24
C VAL A 47 29.68 12.65 5.52
N GLN A 48 29.82 12.38 4.22
CA GLN A 48 30.38 13.37 3.34
C GLN A 48 29.44 14.54 3.46
N THR A 49 29.87 15.53 4.24
CA THR A 49 29.33 16.87 4.22
C THR A 49 29.58 17.42 2.82
N LYS A 50 28.81 16.93 1.85
CA LYS A 50 28.66 17.61 0.56
C LYS A 50 28.23 19.02 0.97
N PRO A 51 28.96 20.07 0.56
CA PRO A 51 28.57 21.42 0.91
C PRO A 51 27.12 21.54 0.50
N ALA A 52 26.25 21.76 1.48
CA ALA A 52 24.84 21.89 1.25
C ALA A 52 24.70 23.09 0.33
N THR A 53 24.56 22.84 -0.97
CA THR A 53 24.03 23.84 -1.87
C THR A 53 22.68 24.12 -1.26
N LEU A 54 22.51 25.27 -0.62
CA LEU A 54 21.24 25.78 -0.15
C LEU A 54 20.37 26.06 -1.38
N GLN A 55 20.00 25.00 -2.10
CA GLN A 55 18.88 25.05 -3.00
C GLN A 55 17.70 25.32 -2.10
N LYS A 56 16.96 26.40 -2.40
CA LYS A 56 15.74 26.77 -1.68
C LYS A 56 14.82 25.56 -1.74
N GLN A 57 14.85 24.76 -0.68
CA GLN A 57 14.07 23.55 -0.59
C GLN A 57 12.62 24.01 -0.51
N GLY A 58 11.85 23.75 -1.55
CA GLY A 58 10.42 24.10 -1.58
C GLY A 58 9.71 23.50 -0.38
N TRP A 59 8.53 24.03 -0.04
CA TRP A 59 7.77 23.61 1.16
C TRP A 59 7.65 22.09 1.31
N LEU A 60 7.39 21.37 0.21
CA LEU A 60 7.35 19.90 0.18
C LEU A 60 8.69 19.26 0.56
N GLY A 61 9.80 19.77 0.01
CA GLY A 61 11.12 19.27 0.34
C GLY A 61 11.45 19.45 1.83
N SER A 62 10.97 20.51 2.47
CA SER A 62 11.17 20.74 3.90
C SER A 62 10.38 19.75 4.76
N ILE A 63 9.15 19.42 4.35
CA ILE A 63 8.35 18.37 5.00
C ILE A 63 9.05 17.02 4.85
N LEU A 64 9.48 16.67 3.63
CA LEU A 64 10.19 15.42 3.36
C LEU A 64 11.45 15.30 4.21
N SER A 65 12.27 16.36 4.31
CA SER A 65 13.46 16.33 5.19
C SER A 65 13.12 16.16 6.67
N ALA A 66 11.98 16.65 7.13
CA ALA A 66 11.55 16.51 8.52
C ALA A 66 11.08 15.07 8.85
N ILE A 67 10.58 14.32 7.86
CA ILE A 67 10.05 12.96 8.04
C ILE A 67 11.02 11.83 7.64
N GLY A 68 12.25 12.16 7.22
CA GLY A 68 13.28 11.16 6.87
C GLY A 68 13.82 11.22 5.44
N GLY A 69 13.48 12.26 4.68
CA GLY A 69 14.01 12.55 3.34
C GLY A 69 13.40 11.70 2.23
N TRP A 70 14.21 11.42 1.19
CA TRP A 70 13.79 10.66 0.01
C TRP A 70 13.29 9.22 0.30
N PRO A 71 13.84 8.46 1.28
CA PRO A 71 13.30 7.16 1.65
C PRO A 71 11.85 7.22 2.15
N ALA A 72 11.50 8.23 2.95
CA ALA A 72 10.13 8.43 3.43
C ALA A 72 9.17 8.74 2.28
N ALA A 73 9.63 9.52 1.29
CA ALA A 73 8.85 9.83 0.09
C ALA A 73 8.60 8.58 -0.78
N ALA A 74 9.62 7.74 -0.94
CA ALA A 74 9.48 6.47 -1.65
C ALA A 74 8.47 5.56 -0.95
N GLY A 75 8.53 5.45 0.39
CA GLY A 75 7.57 4.69 1.18
C GLY A 75 6.13 5.20 1.04
N LEU A 76 5.93 6.52 1.10
CA LEU A 76 4.62 7.14 0.86
C LEU A 76 4.09 6.83 -0.54
N ALA A 77 4.92 6.95 -1.57
CA ALA A 77 4.55 6.64 -2.94
C ALA A 77 4.14 5.16 -3.07
N THR A 78 4.93 4.23 -2.54
CA THR A 78 4.58 2.80 -2.54
C THR A 78 3.29 2.53 -1.77
N ALA A 79 3.06 3.19 -0.63
CA ALA A 79 1.82 3.06 0.14
C ALA A 79 0.60 3.58 -0.65
N THR A 80 0.73 4.67 -1.41
CA THR A 80 -0.36 5.16 -2.28
C THR A 80 -0.66 4.17 -3.41
N VAL A 81 0.36 3.63 -4.07
CA VAL A 81 0.18 2.61 -5.12
C VAL A 81 -0.45 1.34 -4.55
N ALA A 82 -0.01 0.90 -3.37
CA ALA A 82 -0.59 -0.25 -2.67
C ALA A 82 -2.04 0.03 -2.26
N GLY A 83 -2.36 1.23 -1.78
CA GLY A 83 -3.72 1.65 -1.45
C GLY A 83 -4.65 1.65 -2.67
N VAL A 84 -4.16 2.16 -3.81
CA VAL A 84 -4.89 2.12 -5.08
C VAL A 84 -5.08 0.68 -5.55
N TRP A 85 -4.03 -0.16 -5.49
CA TRP A 85 -4.11 -1.57 -5.85
C TRP A 85 -5.16 -2.32 -5.02
N ILE A 86 -5.13 -2.15 -3.69
CA ILE A 86 -6.09 -2.76 -2.76
C ILE A 86 -7.51 -2.23 -3.04
N GLY A 87 -7.66 -0.92 -3.24
CA GLY A 87 -8.96 -0.28 -3.51
C GLY A 87 -9.58 -0.71 -4.85
N PHE A 88 -8.76 -0.98 -5.87
CA PHE A 88 -9.23 -1.41 -7.18
C PHE A 88 -9.79 -2.84 -7.19
N THR A 89 -9.37 -3.68 -6.23
CA THR A 89 -9.83 -5.08 -6.12
C THR A 89 -11.18 -5.26 -5.43
N GLN A 90 -12.11 -4.32 -5.56
CA GLN A 90 -13.49 -4.50 -5.09
C GLN A 90 -14.41 -4.94 -6.25
N PRO A 91 -14.55 -6.25 -6.51
CA PRO A 91 -15.69 -6.75 -7.26
C PRO A 91 -16.89 -6.83 -6.31
N VAL A 92 -17.96 -6.09 -6.62
CA VAL A 92 -19.38 -6.47 -6.32
C VAL A 92 -19.86 -6.38 -4.85
N GLN A 93 -19.02 -6.24 -3.82
CA GLN A 93 -19.52 -6.19 -2.42
C GLN A 93 -19.94 -4.79 -1.92
N LEU A 94 -19.53 -3.69 -2.57
CA LEU A 94 -19.99 -2.34 -2.18
C LEU A 94 -21.40 -2.01 -2.68
N GLU A 95 -21.89 -2.64 -3.74
CA GLU A 95 -23.26 -2.43 -4.25
C GLU A 95 -24.31 -2.97 -3.26
N THR A 96 -23.99 -4.04 -2.54
CA THR A 96 -24.86 -4.66 -1.54
C THR A 96 -24.83 -3.94 -0.19
N LEU A 97 -23.69 -3.39 0.23
CA LEU A 97 -23.55 -2.66 1.50
C LEU A 97 -24.00 -1.20 1.43
N SER A 98 -23.91 -0.55 0.26
CA SER A 98 -24.33 0.84 0.07
C SER A 98 -25.80 1.02 -0.31
N GLY A 99 -26.56 -0.07 -0.50
CA GLY A 99 -27.96 -0.01 -0.91
C GLY A 99 -28.16 0.75 -2.24
N GLY A 100 -27.19 0.69 -3.15
CA GLY A 100 -27.21 1.42 -4.42
C GLY A 100 -26.86 2.91 -4.33
N LEU A 101 -26.52 3.45 -3.16
CA LEU A 101 -26.27 4.89 -2.99
C LEU A 101 -24.90 5.34 -3.52
N VAL A 102 -23.89 4.46 -3.50
CA VAL A 102 -22.54 4.78 -3.99
C VAL A 102 -22.49 4.83 -5.53
N LEU A 103 -23.49 4.25 -6.22
CA LEU A 103 -23.57 4.22 -7.68
C LEU A 103 -24.62 5.18 -8.28
N ALA A 104 -25.18 6.12 -7.51
CA ALA A 104 -26.03 7.18 -8.06
C ALA A 104 -25.23 8.33 -8.71
N GLY A 105 -23.89 8.24 -8.70
CA GLY A 105 -22.99 9.33 -9.06
C GLY A 105 -22.66 9.49 -10.54
N ASP A 106 -22.27 8.42 -11.27
CA ASP A 106 -21.76 8.64 -12.65
C ASP A 106 -21.49 7.39 -13.51
N TYR A 107 -21.67 6.15 -13.02
CA TYR A 107 -21.50 4.97 -13.88
C TYR A 107 -22.81 4.66 -14.60
N VAL A 108 -23.15 5.50 -15.58
CA VAL A 108 -23.92 5.00 -16.72
C VAL A 108 -23.01 4.00 -17.41
N ILE A 109 -23.15 2.73 -17.05
CA ILE A 109 -22.81 1.64 -17.97
C ILE A 109 -23.69 1.91 -19.17
N SER A 110 -23.15 2.59 -20.16
CA SER A 110 -23.71 2.63 -21.49
C SER A 110 -23.55 1.19 -21.99
N ASP A 111 -24.53 0.36 -21.62
CA ASP A 111 -24.77 -0.88 -22.32
C ASP A 111 -25.18 -0.42 -23.71
N ALA A 112 -24.18 -0.20 -24.57
CA ALA A 112 -24.35 0.08 -25.97
C ALA A 112 -24.78 -1.23 -26.62
N SER A 113 -25.95 -1.71 -26.23
CA SER A 113 -26.73 -2.65 -26.99
C SER A 113 -27.11 -1.92 -28.26
N TYR A 114 -26.24 -1.98 -29.26
CA TYR A 114 -26.59 -1.66 -30.64
C TYR A 114 -27.73 -2.61 -31.01
N VAL A 115 -28.95 -2.13 -30.88
CA VAL A 115 -30.12 -2.86 -31.35
C VAL A 115 -29.89 -3.04 -32.85
N LEU A 116 -29.94 -4.30 -33.31
CA LEU A 116 -29.75 -4.64 -34.73
C LEU A 116 -30.68 -3.85 -35.67
N GLU A 117 -31.74 -3.23 -35.13
CA GLU A 117 -32.65 -2.32 -35.84
C GLU A 117 -32.01 -0.99 -36.26
N ASP A 118 -30.99 -0.48 -35.56
CA ASP A 118 -30.32 0.79 -35.90
C ASP A 118 -29.28 0.61 -37.04
N LEU A 119 -28.92 -0.64 -37.36
CA LEU A 119 -27.98 -0.98 -38.44
C LEU A 119 -28.68 -1.39 -39.75
N THR A 120 -30.01 -1.50 -39.76
CA THR A 120 -30.77 -1.71 -40.99
C THR A 120 -31.28 -0.35 -41.50
N PRO A 121 -30.60 0.30 -42.46
CA PRO A 121 -31.21 1.43 -43.15
C PRO A 121 -32.51 0.93 -43.79
N GLY A 122 -33.59 1.69 -43.65
CA GLY A 122 -34.97 1.37 -44.06
C GLY A 122 -35.18 1.15 -45.55
N TYR A 123 -34.46 0.21 -46.16
CA TYR A 123 -34.60 -0.23 -47.54
C TYR A 123 -35.66 -1.32 -47.72
N LEU A 124 -36.19 -1.90 -46.62
CA LEU A 124 -37.37 -2.77 -46.67
C LEU A 124 -38.65 -2.03 -46.27
N GLY A 125 -38.75 -0.75 -46.63
CA GLY A 125 -40.03 -0.07 -46.71
C GLY A 125 -40.83 -0.66 -47.85
N THR A 126 -41.81 -1.49 -47.52
CA THR A 126 -42.77 -2.10 -48.45
C THR A 126 -43.73 -1.08 -49.08
N SER A 127 -43.47 0.22 -48.91
CA SER A 127 -44.28 1.33 -49.43
C SER A 127 -44.08 1.61 -50.92
N ILE A 128 -43.20 0.89 -51.61
CA ILE A 128 -42.96 1.07 -53.07
C ILE A 128 -43.89 0.23 -53.97
N PHE A 129 -44.95 -0.39 -53.44
CA PHE A 129 -45.92 -1.15 -54.25
C PHE A 129 -47.36 -0.64 -54.17
N ALA A 130 -47.59 0.61 -53.73
CA ALA A 130 -48.96 1.11 -53.57
C ALA A 130 -49.33 2.34 -54.43
N GLU A 131 -48.55 2.68 -55.45
CA GLU A 131 -48.95 3.69 -56.42
C GLU A 131 -48.56 3.24 -57.83
N ASP A 132 -49.42 2.42 -58.44
CA ASP A 132 -49.60 2.45 -59.88
C ASP A 132 -51.05 2.11 -60.25
N GLU A 133 -51.55 2.89 -61.21
CA GLU A 133 -52.77 2.71 -62.01
C GLU A 133 -54.15 3.05 -61.38
N GLY A 134 -54.70 4.20 -61.80
CA GLY A 134 -56.05 4.30 -62.38
C GLY A 134 -57.26 4.41 -61.45
#